data_AF-A0A259BRM1-F1
#
_entry.id   AF-A0A259BRM1-F1
#
_cell.length_a   1.000
_cell.length_b   1.000
_cell.length_c   1.000
_cell.angle_alpha   90.00
_cell.angle_beta   90.00
_cell.angle_gamma   90.00
#
_symmetry.space_group_name_H-M   'P 1'
#
loop_
_entity.id
_entity.type
_entity.pdbx_description
1 polymer ?
#
loop_
_entity_poly.entity_id
_entity_poly.type
_entity_poly.pdbx_seq_one_letter_code
_entity_poly.pdbx_strand_id
1 'polypeptide(L)' 'MPAFLIVMLGAVGAVAAARFLAREGRRVSATMDAHRAAGGQASAATPVDQEKVQVLVRDPKTGTYRPRQG' A
#
# COMPACT_ATOMS: atom_id res chain seq x y z
N MET A 1 -10.48 -39.46 -8.13
CA MET A 1 -9.72 -38.50 -8.96
C MET A 1 -10.48 -37.27 -9.51
N PRO A 2 -11.81 -37.06 -9.36
CA PRO A 2 -12.45 -35.85 -9.91
C PRO A 2 -12.26 -34.59 -9.03
N ALA A 3 -12.15 -34.76 -7.71
CA ALA A 3 -12.02 -33.64 -6.77
C ALA A 3 -10.75 -32.81 -6.99
N PHE A 4 -9.62 -33.45 -7.34
CA PHE A 4 -8.35 -32.76 -7.58
C PHE A 4 -8.43 -31.80 -8.79
N LEU A 5 -9.12 -32.21 -9.85
CA LEU A 5 -9.30 -31.38 -11.05
C LEU A 5 -10.16 -30.15 -10.75
N ILE A 6 -11.20 -30.29 -9.94
CA ILE A 6 -12.06 -29.18 -9.51
C ILE A 6 -11.25 -28.16 -8.69
N VAL A 7 -10.43 -28.64 -7.76
CA VAL A 7 -9.57 -27.77 -6.94
C VAL A 7 -8.54 -27.03 -7.80
N MET A 8 -7.88 -27.73 -8.73
CA MET A 8 -6.92 -27.09 -9.64
C MET A 8 -7.58 -26.06 -10.54
N LEU A 9 -8.76 -26.35 -11.08
CA LEU A 9 -9.50 -25.41 -11.90
C LEU A 9 -9.92 -24.17 -11.10
N GLY A 10 -10.36 -24.36 -9.85
CA GLY A 10 -10.64 -23.27 -8.92
C GLY A 10 -9.40 -22.41 -8.61
N ALA A 11 -8.25 -23.04 -8.35
CA ALA A 11 -7.00 -22.34 -8.08
C ALA A 11 -6.54 -21.50 -9.29
N VAL A 12 -6.61 -22.07 -10.50
CA VAL A 12 -6.28 -21.36 -11.74
C VAL A 12 -7.23 -20.18 -11.96
N GLY A 13 -8.53 -20.38 -11.74
CA GLY A 13 -9.53 -19.30 -11.82
C GLY A 13 -9.25 -18.17 -10.83
N ALA A 14 -8.93 -18.51 -9.58
CA ALA A 14 -8.61 -17.53 -8.53
C ALA A 14 -7.35 -16.71 -8.88
N VAL A 15 -6.29 -17.35 -9.38
CA VAL A 15 -5.06 -16.67 -9.80
C VAL A 15 -5.31 -15.74 -10.99
N ALA A 16 -6.09 -16.18 -11.97
CA ALA A 16 -6.45 -15.36 -13.13
C ALA A 16 -7.28 -14.13 -12.71
N ALA A 17 -8.28 -14.32 -11.84
CA ALA A 17 -9.09 -13.24 -11.28
C ALA A 17 -8.24 -12.26 -10.47
N ALA A 18 -7.34 -12.75 -9.60
CA ALA A 18 -6.44 -11.89 -8.82
C ALA A 18 -5.52 -11.06 -9.73
N ARG A 19 -4.97 -11.66 -10.80
CA ARG A 19 -4.14 -10.95 -11.77
C ARG A 19 -4.93 -9.91 -12.56
N PHE A 20 -6.16 -10.22 -12.93
CA PHE A 20 -7.06 -9.28 -13.61
C PHE A 20 -7.40 -8.10 -12.69
N LEU A 21 -7.78 -8.38 -11.44
CA LEU A 21 -8.10 -7.36 -10.45
C LEU A 21 -6.88 -6.49 -10.09
N ALA A 22 -5.67 -7.07 -10.03
CA ALA A 22 -4.44 -6.30 -9.85
C ALA A 22 -4.11 -5.42 -11.06
N ARG A 23 -4.39 -5.87 -12.29
CA ARG A 23 -4.20 -5.07 -13.52
C ARG A 23 -5.20 -3.92 -13.60
N GLU A 24 -6.46 -4.19 -13.32
CA GLU A 24 -7.51 -3.16 -13.31
C GLU A 24 -7.34 -2.22 -12.12
N GLY A 25 -6.97 -2.78 -10.96
CA GLY A 25 -6.54 -2.03 -9.79
C GLY A 25 -5.39 -1.09 -10.12
N ARG A 26 -4.34 -1.53 -10.83
CA ARG A 26 -3.27 -0.64 -11.30
C ARG A 26 -3.74 0.42 -12.30
N ARG A 27 -4.75 0.14 -13.13
CA ARG A 27 -5.33 1.13 -14.04
C ARG A 27 -6.09 2.21 -13.28
N VAL A 28 -6.88 1.83 -12.28
CA VAL A 28 -7.58 2.77 -11.41
C VAL A 28 -6.60 3.50 -10.49
N SER A 29 -5.66 2.78 -9.89
CA SER A 29 -4.60 3.31 -9.04
C SER A 29 -3.63 4.21 -9.78
N ALA A 30 -3.48 4.15 -11.11
CA ALA A 30 -2.70 5.14 -11.86
C ALA A 30 -3.21 6.58 -11.62
N THR A 31 -4.51 6.75 -11.39
CA THR A 31 -5.10 8.06 -11.03
C THR A 31 -4.78 8.48 -9.59
N MET A 32 -4.63 7.52 -8.67
CA MET A 32 -4.27 7.77 -7.26
C MET A 32 -2.74 7.83 -7.04
N ASP A 33 -1.97 7.13 -7.87
CA ASP A 33 -0.51 7.12 -7.91
C ASP A 33 0.01 8.42 -8.50
N ALA A 34 -0.72 9.08 -9.40
CA ALA A 34 -0.41 10.44 -9.82
C ALA A 34 -0.46 11.43 -8.63
N HIS A 35 -1.43 11.28 -7.72
CA HIS A 35 -1.51 12.07 -6.49
C HIS A 35 -0.49 11.65 -5.42
N ARG A 36 -0.12 10.36 -5.37
CA ARG A 36 0.93 9.84 -4.47
C ARG A 36 2.35 10.19 -4.95
N ALA A 37 2.56 10.30 -6.26
CA ALA A 37 3.80 10.72 -6.90
C ALA A 37 3.95 12.25 -6.87
N ALA A 38 2.86 13.01 -7.03
CA ALA A 38 2.85 14.46 -6.82
C ALA A 38 2.87 14.85 -5.32
N GLY A 39 2.46 13.93 -4.44
CA GLY A 39 2.32 14.10 -2.99
C GLY A 39 3.04 13.03 -2.17
N GLY A 40 4.31 12.78 -2.48
CA GLY A 40 5.31 12.33 -1.50
C GLY A 40 5.07 11.05 -0.70
N GLN A 41 4.38 10.02 -1.23
CA GLN A 41 4.29 8.71 -0.55
C GLN A 41 4.54 7.52 -1.48
N ALA A 42 5.66 7.56 -2.20
CA ALA A 42 6.31 6.35 -2.70
C ALA A 42 6.91 5.57 -1.52
N SER A 43 6.11 4.75 -0.84
CA SER A 43 6.62 3.81 0.17
C SER A 43 5.70 2.60 0.30
N ALA A 44 5.76 1.75 -0.72
CA ALA A 44 5.60 0.31 -0.54
C ALA A 44 6.80 -0.48 -1.11
N ALA A 45 7.74 0.19 -1.80
CA ALA A 45 8.90 -0.46 -2.43
C ALA A 45 10.24 0.28 -2.21
N THR A 46 10.26 1.36 -1.44
CA THR A 46 11.50 2.09 -1.11
C THR A 46 11.78 1.89 0.37
N PRO A 47 13.01 1.52 0.79
CA PRO A 47 13.37 1.60 2.19
C PRO A 47 13.18 3.07 2.61
N VAL A 48 12.24 3.30 3.52
CA VAL A 48 12.03 4.62 4.10
C VAL A 48 13.35 5.02 4.75
N ASP A 49 13.96 6.12 4.31
CA ASP A 49 15.08 6.75 5.02
C ASP A 49 14.58 7.11 6.41
N GLN A 50 14.82 6.22 7.38
CA GLN A 50 14.42 6.37 8.77
C GLN A 50 15.07 7.59 9.42
N GLU A 51 16.12 8.13 8.79
CA GLU A 51 16.91 9.26 9.27
C GLU A 51 16.10 10.57 9.35
N LYS A 52 14.95 10.67 8.66
CA LYS A 52 14.12 11.88 8.65
C LYS A 52 12.68 11.70 9.13
N VAL A 53 12.39 10.63 9.85
CA VAL A 53 11.09 10.47 10.52
C VAL A 53 11.09 11.33 11.79
N GLN A 54 10.69 12.60 11.66
CA GLN A 54 10.51 13.46 12.83
C GLN A 54 9.39 12.87 13.70
N VAL A 55 9.74 12.41 14.90
CA VAL A 55 8.78 11.86 15.86
C VAL A 55 7.90 13.01 16.34
N LEU A 56 6.60 12.95 16.02
CA LEU A 56 5.61 13.89 16.55
C LEU A 56 5.32 13.51 18.00
N VAL A 57 5.49 14.46 18.91
CA VAL A 57 5.18 14.31 20.34
C VAL A 57 3.96 15.17 20.67
N ARG A 58 3.06 14.64 21.50
CA ARG A 58 1.89 15.37 21.96
C ARG A 58 2.30 16.42 22.99
N ASP A 59 1.96 17.69 22.72
CA ASP A 59 2.16 18.79 23.67
C ASP A 59 1.16 18.64 24.83
N PRO A 60 1.62 18.52 26.09
CA PRO A 60 0.73 18.36 27.24
C PRO A 60 -0.10 19.62 27.55
N LYS A 61 0.31 20.81 27.08
CA LYS A 61 -0.39 22.08 27.33
C LYS A 61 -1.48 22.35 26.30
N THR A 62 -1.20 22.08 25.02
CA THR A 62 -2.14 22.38 23.92
C THR A 62 -2.83 21.14 23.35
N GLY A 63 -2.36 19.94 23.68
CA GLY A 63 -2.85 18.68 23.14
C GLY A 63 -2.50 18.45 21.66
N THR A 64 -1.81 19.39 21.01
CA THR A 64 -1.44 19.31 19.60
C THR A 64 -0.13 18.54 19.43
N TYR A 65 -0.04 17.77 18.35
CA TYR A 65 1.20 17.06 18.02
C TYR A 65 2.18 18.02 17.34
N ARG A 66 3.39 18.11 17.89
CA ARG A 66 4.47 18.93 17.33
C ARG A 66 5.69 18.04 17.03
N PRO A 67 6.46 18.33 15.97
CA PRO A 67 7.71 17.62 15.74
C PRO A 67 8.64 17.86 16.93
N ARG A 68 9.27 16.78 17.41
CA ARG A 68 10.33 16.88 18.42
C ARG A 68 11.51 17.61 17.78
N GLN A 69 11.67 18.89 18.10
CA GLN A 69 12.90 19.61 17.77
C GLN A 69 14.02 18.93 18.57
N GLY A 70 14.95 18.28 17.87
CA GLY A 70 16.16 17.71 18.43
C GLY A 70 17.18 18.79 18.72
#